data_AF-A0A536MFX9-F1
#
_entry.id   AF-A0A536MFX9-F1
#
_cell.length_a   1.000
_cell.length_b   1.000
_cell.length_c   1.000
_cell.angle_alpha   90.00
_cell.angle_beta   90.00
_cell.angle_gamma   90.00
#
_symmetry.space_group_name_H-M   'P 1'
#
loop_
_entity.id
_entity.type
_entity.pdbx_description
1 polymer ?
#
loop_
_entity_poly.entity_id
_entity_poly.type
_entity_poly.pdbx_seq_one_letter_code
_entity_poly.pdbx_strand_id
1 'polypeptide(L)' 'MKAVLITARRPADVACDVEAFARRGERVFVLTRIDHGSMLDQERLGAARYAAGVQSVVGLEEETPAAVAAAR' A
#
# COMPACT_ATOMS: atom_id res chain seq x y z
N MET A 1 -14.15 -5.16 -1.46
CA MET A 1 -13.18 -5.21 -0.34
C MET A 1 -12.75 -3.80 0.01
N LYS A 2 -12.59 -3.46 1.29
CA LYS A 2 -12.17 -2.12 1.72
C LYS A 2 -10.64 -2.02 1.63
N ALA A 3 -10.12 -0.94 1.05
CA ALA A 3 -8.69 -0.68 1.05
C ALA A 3 -8.22 -0.11 2.40
N VAL A 4 -7.07 -0.59 2.89
CA VAL A 4 -6.38 -0.02 4.04
C VAL A 4 -5.42 1.06 3.56
N LEU A 5 -5.55 2.26 4.12
CA LEU A 5 -4.65 3.37 3.84
C LEU A 5 -3.40 3.27 4.71
N ILE A 6 -2.23 3.31 4.09
CA ILE A 6 -0.92 3.28 4.74
C ILE A 6 -0.28 4.66 4.60
N THR A 7 -0.08 5.34 5.71
CA THR A 7 0.46 6.71 5.79
C THR A 7 1.91 6.77 6.28
N ALA A 8 2.46 5.64 6.74
CA ALA A 8 3.84 5.53 7.20
C ALA A 8 4.83 6.01 6.13
N ARG A 9 5.80 6.81 6.55
CA ARG A 9 6.74 7.50 5.65
C ARG A 9 8.01 6.69 5.35
N ARG A 10 8.46 5.85 6.28
CA ARG A 10 9.67 5.06 6.10
C ARG A 10 9.31 3.69 5.52
N PRO A 11 10.09 3.14 4.59
CA PRO A 11 9.81 1.83 4.00
C PRO A 11 9.68 0.70 5.04
N ALA A 12 10.49 0.71 6.10
CA ALA A 12 10.41 -0.29 7.17
C ALA A 12 9.08 -0.22 7.94
N ASP A 13 8.66 1.00 8.30
CA ASP A 13 7.39 1.21 9.01
C ASP A 13 6.19 0.80 8.14
N VAL A 14 6.26 1.09 6.83
CA VAL A 14 5.28 0.64 5.84
C VAL A 14 5.16 -0.88 5.83
N ALA A 15 6.28 -1.61 5.83
CA ALA A 15 6.26 -3.07 5.86
C ALA A 15 5.63 -3.62 7.15
N CYS A 16 5.97 -3.04 8.31
CA CYS A 16 5.40 -3.43 9.59
C CYS A 16 3.87 -3.23 9.64
N ASP A 17 3.38 -2.09 9.17
CA ASP A 17 1.94 -1.81 9.13
C ASP A 17 1.21 -2.79 8.21
N VAL A 18 1.73 -2.99 7.00
CA VAL A 18 1.14 -3.90 6.01
C VAL A 18 1.10 -5.33 6.54
N GLU A 19 2.19 -5.81 7.16
CA GLU A 19 2.22 -7.15 7.75
C GLU A 19 1.18 -7.30 8.87
N ALA A 20 1.04 -6.30 9.74
CA ALA A 20 0.07 -6.31 10.82
C ALA A 20 -1.38 -6.40 10.30
N PHE A 21 -1.70 -5.69 9.22
CA PHE A 21 -3.02 -5.75 8.59
C PHE A 21 -3.23 -7.02 7.78
N ALA A 22 -2.22 -7.49 7.05
CA ALA A 22 -2.29 -8.76 6.30
C ALA A 22 -2.57 -9.95 7.22
N ARG A 23 -1.95 -9.97 8.41
CA ARG A 23 -2.23 -10.97 9.46
C ARG A 23 -3.68 -10.93 9.98
N ARG A 24 -4.37 -9.79 9.84
CA ARG A 24 -5.79 -9.63 10.19
C ARG A 24 -6.73 -10.00 9.03
N GLY A 25 -6.18 -10.38 7.88
CA GLY A 25 -6.93 -10.80 6.70
C GLY A 25 -7.14 -9.72 5.65
N GLU A 26 -6.62 -8.50 5.86
CA GLU A 26 -6.71 -7.43 4.86
C GLU A 26 -5.82 -7.73 3.66
N ARG A 27 -6.29 -7.43 2.45
CA ARG A 27 -5.63 -7.79 1.18
C ARG A 27 -5.45 -6.63 0.20
N VAL A 28 -6.00 -5.46 0.50
CA VAL A 28 -5.93 -4.29 -0.39
C VAL A 28 -5.32 -3.13 0.37
N PHE A 29 -4.18 -2.65 -0.11
CA PHE A 29 -3.38 -1.61 0.54
C PHE A 29 -3.13 -0.45 -0.42
N VAL A 30 -3.32 0.76 0.06
CA VAL A 30 -3.03 2.00 -0.69
C VAL A 30 -2.08 2.84 0.14
N LEU A 31 -0.97 3.25 -0.46
CA LEU A 31 0.02 4.12 0.16
C LEU A 31 -0.24 5.56 -0.28
N THR A 32 -0.30 6.48 0.68
CA THR A 32 -0.34 7.91 0.37
C THR A 32 0.96 8.31 -0.35
N ARG A 33 0.87 9.05 -1.46
CA ARG A 33 2.06 9.70 -2.03
C ARG A 33 2.59 10.74 -1.05
N ILE A 34 3.90 10.78 -0.89
CA ILE A 34 4.55 11.79 -0.04
C ILE A 34 5.53 12.67 -0.82
N ASP A 35 5.91 12.25 -2.03
CA ASP A 35 6.88 12.96 -2.86
C ASP A 35 6.63 12.69 -4.36
N HIS A 36 5.38 12.87 -4.81
CA HIS A 36 4.96 12.80 -6.21
C HIS A 36 5.44 11.57 -7.00
N GLY A 37 5.55 10.41 -6.36
CA GLY A 37 5.99 9.17 -7.03
C GLY A 37 7.51 9.04 -7.17
N SER A 38 8.28 9.81 -6.39
CA SER A 38 9.74 9.75 -6.35
C SER A 38 10.27 8.37 -5.93
N MET A 39 11.60 8.25 -5.90
CA MET A 39 12.29 7.05 -5.42
C MET A 39 11.80 6.63 -4.02
N LEU A 40 11.50 7.57 -3.13
CA LEU A 40 10.99 7.25 -1.79
C LEU A 40 9.60 6.61 -1.86
N ASP A 41 8.71 7.10 -2.72
CA ASP A 41 7.39 6.49 -2.94
C ASP A 41 7.53 5.08 -3.54
N GLN A 42 8.48 4.87 -4.45
CA GLN A 42 8.75 3.54 -5.02
C GLN A 42 9.34 2.55 -4.00
N GLU A 43 10.27 3.00 -3.15
CA GLU A 43 10.83 2.18 -2.08
C GLU A 43 9.75 1.74 -1.08
N ARG A 44 8.86 2.67 -0.69
CA ARG A 44 7.71 2.36 0.16
C ARG A 44 6.77 1.37 -0.52
N LEU A 45 6.46 1.57 -1.81
CA LEU A 45 5.63 0.66 -2.58
C LEU A 45 6.23 -0.74 -2.68
N GLY A 46 7.55 -0.84 -2.87
CA GLY A 46 8.28 -2.10 -2.88
C GLY A 46 8.21 -2.82 -1.53
N ALA A 47 8.44 -2.10 -0.44
CA ALA A 47 8.36 -2.64 0.92
C ALA A 47 6.94 -3.16 1.24
N ALA A 48 5.91 -2.41 0.86
CA ALA A 48 4.52 -2.81 1.03
C ALA A 48 4.19 -4.09 0.23
N ARG A 49 4.60 -4.17 -1.04
CA ARG A 49 4.37 -5.37 -1.88
C ARG A 49 5.06 -6.60 -1.32
N TYR A 50 6.29 -6.44 -0.83
CA TYR A 50 7.00 -7.53 -0.19
C TYR A 50 6.27 -8.04 1.07
N ALA A 51 5.86 -7.13 1.96
CA ALA A 51 5.16 -7.49 3.20
C ALA A 51 3.75 -8.05 2.96
N ALA A 52 3.03 -7.56 1.96
CA ALA A 52 1.65 -7.97 1.67
C ALA A 52 1.55 -9.38 1.06
N GLY A 53 2.63 -9.85 0.43
CA GLY A 53 2.67 -11.12 -0.29
C GLY A 53 1.89 -11.13 -1.61
N VAL A 54 2.03 -12.23 -2.37
CA VAL A 54 1.57 -12.35 -3.76
C VAL A 54 0.05 -12.32 -3.97
N GLN A 55 -0.73 -12.51 -2.90
CA GLN A 55 -2.20 -12.55 -2.97
C GLN A 55 -2.87 -11.20 -2.64
N SER A 56 -2.07 -10.15 -2.45
CA SER A 56 -2.55 -8.84 -2.02
C SER A 56 -2.37 -7.80 -3.14
N VAL A 57 -3.26 -6.81 -3.15
CA VAL A 57 -3.20 -5.66 -4.06
C VAL A 57 -2.57 -4.49 -3.32
N VAL A 58 -1.52 -3.90 -3.91
CA VAL A 58 -0.78 -2.78 -3.31
C VAL A 58 -0.50 -1.71 -4.35
N GLY A 59 -0.88 -0.46 -4.07
CA GLY A 59 -0.69 0.68 -4.96
C GLY A 59 -0.34 1.98 -4.24
N LEU A 60 0.15 2.97 -5.01
CA LEU A 60 0.29 4.36 -4.59
C LEU A 60 -0.97 5.14 -4.95
N GLU A 61 -1.29 6.12 -4.13
CA GLU A 61 -2.34 7.09 -4.38
C GLU A 61 -1.84 8.17 -5.36
N GLU A 62 -2.13 8.13 -6.68
CA GLU A 62 -2.72 9.26 -7.47
C GLU A 62 -3.20 8.79 -8.86
N GLU A 63 -4.03 9.68 -9.42
CA GLU A 63 -4.80 9.74 -10.66
C GLU A 63 -5.88 8.67 -10.83
N THR A 64 -7.12 9.15 -10.67
CA THR A 64 -8.43 8.53 -10.85
C THR A 64 -9.02 7.61 -9.76
N PRO A 65 -10.35 7.68 -9.55
CA PRO A 65 -11.15 6.83 -8.64
C PRO A 65 -11.08 5.30 -8.90
N ALA A 66 -10.24 4.86 -9.83
CA ALA A 66 -10.24 3.52 -10.40
C ALA A 66 -9.64 2.45 -9.48
N ALA A 67 -8.63 2.80 -8.66
CA ALA A 67 -8.07 1.86 -7.68
C ALA A 67 -9.10 1.44 -6.60
N VAL A 68 -10.10 2.29 -6.34
CA VAL A 68 -11.24 1.97 -5.45
C VAL A 68 -12.36 1.24 -6.20
N ALA A 69 -12.51 1.47 -7.51
CA ALA A 69 -13.52 0.83 -8.34
C ALA A 69 -13.20 -0.64 -8.67
N ALA A 70 -11.92 -0.99 -8.85
CA ALA A 70 -11.49 -2.37 -9.13
C ALA A 70 -11.52 -3.29 -7.88
N ALA A 71 -11.74 -2.73 -6.69
CA ALA A 71 -11.86 -3.47 -5.44
C ALA A 71 -13.33 -3.68 -4.99
N ARG A 72 -14.32 -3.23 -5.77
CA ARG A 72 -15.76 -3.47 -5.53
C ARG A 72 -16.24 -4.67 -6.32
#